data_AF-A0A3A4ZGY2-F1
#
_entry.id   AF-A0A3A4ZGY2-F1
#
_cell.length_a   1.000
_cell.length_b   1.000
_cell.length_c   1.000
_cell.angle_alpha   90.00
_cell.angle_beta   90.00
_cell.angle_gamma   90.00
#
_symmetry.space_group_name_H-M   'P 1'
#
loop_
_entity.id
_entity.type
_entity.pdbx_description
1 polymer ?
#
loop_
_entity_poly.entity_id
_entity_poly.type
_entity_poly.pdbx_seq_one_letter_code
_entity_poly.pdbx_strand_id
1 'polypeptide(L)'
;MRARRRCGVAHPKAGRPREAAPAKYLAAILHPRGFDLEGLLFPALEERFGRVDYRGGAHPFSMTDYYGPEMGPDLDRTIVSFEPLGAPDGLVRAKLAAAEIEARLAVDGNRRVNVDAGYMDFFKVVLASFKEGPQKIYVGGGVYADPVLMFHEGRFKPFEWSFPDFKAGIYTEDLQAVRALYRQARR
;
A
#
# COMPACT_ATOMS: atom_id res chain seq x y z
N MET A 1 31.89 -45.48 17.55
CA MET A 1 30.42 -45.36 17.42
C MET A 1 30.02 -43.89 17.45
N ARG A 2 29.60 -43.30 16.33
CA ARG A 2 28.92 -41.99 16.30
C ARG A 2 27.59 -42.18 15.58
N ALA A 3 26.50 -42.06 16.33
CA ALA A 3 25.14 -42.22 15.82
C ALA A 3 24.85 -41.13 14.78
N ARG A 4 24.60 -41.56 13.54
CA ARG A 4 24.03 -40.70 12.50
C ARG A 4 22.62 -40.33 12.96
N ARG A 5 22.39 -39.05 13.28
CA ARG A 5 21.03 -38.51 13.43
C ARG A 5 20.35 -38.67 12.06
N ARG A 6 19.42 -39.62 11.96
CA ARG A 6 18.51 -39.71 10.82
C ARG A 6 17.70 -38.43 10.79
N CYS A 7 17.92 -37.61 9.77
CA CYS A 7 17.05 -36.50 9.44
C CYS A 7 15.65 -37.10 9.21
N GLY A 8 14.69 -36.73 10.06
CA GLY A 8 13.32 -37.21 9.97
C GLY A 8 12.76 -36.91 8.58
N VAL A 9 12.10 -37.90 8.00
CA VAL A 9 11.40 -37.79 6.72
C VAL A 9 10.33 -36.71 6.88
N ALA A 10 10.44 -35.63 6.11
CA ALA A 10 9.47 -34.54 6.10
C ALA A 10 8.07 -35.10 5.78
N HIS A 11 7.08 -34.75 6.61
CA HIS A 11 5.70 -35.16 6.45
C HIS A 11 5.16 -34.68 5.08
N PRO A 12 4.55 -35.54 4.23
CA PRO A 12 4.17 -35.21 2.85
C PRO A 12 3.09 -34.12 2.69
N LYS A 13 2.55 -33.55 3.78
CA LYS A 13 1.57 -32.46 3.79
C LYS A 13 2.17 -31.08 4.08
N ALA A 14 3.44 -30.99 4.46
CA ALA A 14 4.09 -29.70 4.66
C ALA A 14 4.41 -29.09 3.29
N GLY A 15 3.81 -27.93 3.00
CA GLY A 15 4.16 -27.16 1.80
C GLY A 15 5.66 -26.85 1.78
N ARG A 16 6.27 -26.85 0.57
CA ARG A 16 7.64 -26.36 0.40
C ARG A 16 7.63 -24.82 0.34
N PRO A 17 8.67 -24.14 0.82
CA PRO A 17 8.84 -22.71 0.57
C PRO A 17 8.72 -22.42 -0.92
N ARG A 18 8.00 -21.35 -1.27
CA ARG A 18 7.84 -20.85 -2.63
C ARG A 18 8.01 -19.34 -2.59
N GLU A 19 8.51 -18.78 -3.68
CA GLU A 19 8.49 -17.34 -3.86
C GLU A 19 7.04 -16.84 -3.79
N ALA A 20 6.88 -15.66 -3.20
CA ALA A 20 5.59 -15.01 -3.14
C ALA A 20 5.16 -14.59 -4.55
N ALA A 21 3.88 -14.76 -4.85
CA ALA A 21 3.36 -14.32 -6.14
C ALA A 21 3.50 -12.79 -6.27
N PRO A 22 3.89 -12.26 -7.44
CA PRO A 22 4.06 -10.82 -7.63
C PRO A 22 2.76 -10.05 -7.35
N ALA A 23 2.84 -8.92 -6.66
CA ALA A 23 1.73 -8.04 -6.31
C ALA A 23 1.88 -6.68 -7.02
N LYS A 24 0.75 -5.98 -7.16
CA LYS A 24 0.70 -4.63 -7.72
C LYS A 24 0.96 -3.62 -6.62
N TYR A 25 2.04 -2.84 -6.69
CA TYR A 25 2.21 -1.73 -5.75
C TYR A 25 1.25 -0.60 -6.08
N LEU A 26 0.76 0.04 -5.02
CA LEU A 26 -0.13 1.19 -5.08
C LEU A 26 0.14 2.13 -3.91
N ALA A 27 -0.37 3.35 -3.99
CA ALA A 27 -0.39 4.27 -2.85
C ALA A 27 -1.72 5.00 -2.77
N ALA A 28 -2.21 5.21 -1.55
CA ALA A 28 -3.27 6.17 -1.27
C ALA A 28 -2.61 7.47 -0.77
N ILE A 29 -2.67 8.52 -1.58
CA ILE A 29 -1.95 9.77 -1.36
C ILE A 29 -2.94 10.79 -0.83
N LEU A 30 -2.74 11.26 0.39
CA LEU A 30 -3.44 12.41 0.95
C LEU A 30 -2.62 13.68 0.66
N HIS A 31 -3.26 14.71 0.13
CA HIS A 31 -2.61 15.96 -0.26
C HIS A 31 -3.57 17.16 -0.18
N PRO A 32 -3.08 18.39 0.01
CA PRO A 32 -3.89 19.59 -0.15
C PRO A 32 -4.50 19.69 -1.53
N ARG A 33 -5.71 20.25 -1.62
CA ARG A 33 -6.32 20.59 -2.90
C ARG A 33 -5.42 21.55 -3.68
N GLY A 34 -5.16 21.23 -4.95
CA GLY A 34 -4.24 22.00 -5.80
C GLY A 34 -2.75 21.72 -5.57
N PHE A 35 -2.39 20.73 -4.76
CA PHE A 35 -1.01 20.25 -4.67
C PHE A 35 -0.52 19.74 -6.03
N ASP A 36 0.71 20.10 -6.42
CA ASP A 36 1.32 19.68 -7.69
C ASP A 36 1.80 18.22 -7.64
N LEU A 37 0.87 17.29 -7.85
CA LEU A 37 1.17 15.86 -7.90
C LEU A 37 2.10 15.52 -9.06
N GLU A 38 1.89 16.13 -10.22
CA GLU A 38 2.58 15.83 -11.47
C GLU A 38 4.04 16.28 -11.46
N GLY A 39 4.31 17.50 -10.98
CA GLY A 39 5.64 18.06 -10.95
C GLY A 39 6.47 17.64 -9.74
N LEU A 40 5.84 17.41 -8.58
CA LEU A 40 6.57 17.18 -7.33
C LEU A 40 6.54 15.73 -6.84
N LEU A 41 5.38 15.07 -6.87
CA LEU A 41 5.21 13.79 -6.19
C LEU A 41 5.40 12.58 -7.12
N PHE A 42 4.77 12.57 -8.29
CA PHE A 42 4.85 11.44 -9.21
C PHE A 42 6.27 11.15 -9.68
N PRO A 43 7.13 12.12 -10.04
CA PRO A 43 8.51 11.83 -10.41
C PRO A 43 9.29 11.15 -9.27
N ALA A 44 9.08 11.58 -8.03
CA ALA A 44 9.72 10.98 -6.86
C ALA A 44 9.22 9.56 -6.57
N LEU A 45 7.93 9.30 -6.78
CA LEU A 45 7.38 7.96 -6.68
C LEU A 45 7.89 7.06 -7.82
N GLU A 46 7.94 7.56 -9.05
CA GLU A 46 8.41 6.79 -10.21
C GLU A 46 9.87 6.38 -10.10
N GLU A 47 10.72 7.22 -9.49
CA GLU A 47 12.12 6.88 -9.16
C GLU A 47 12.21 5.65 -8.23
N ARG A 48 11.26 5.49 -7.30
CA ARG A 48 11.28 4.44 -6.27
C ARG A 48 10.49 3.18 -6.65
N PHE A 49 9.39 3.35 -7.38
CA PHE A 49 8.40 2.30 -7.64
C PHE A 49 8.29 1.93 -9.13
N GLY A 50 8.90 2.71 -10.02
CA GLY A 50 8.72 2.61 -11.47
C GLY A 50 7.51 3.41 -11.96
N ARG A 51 7.31 3.42 -13.29
CA ARG A 51 6.29 4.23 -13.97
C ARG A 51 4.91 4.10 -13.32
N VAL A 52 4.25 5.23 -13.08
CA VAL A 52 2.84 5.25 -12.66
C VAL A 52 1.97 4.85 -13.85
N ASP A 53 1.17 3.80 -13.68
CA ASP A 53 0.29 3.28 -14.74
C ASP A 53 -1.21 3.45 -14.45
N TYR A 54 -1.53 3.95 -13.27
CA TYR A 54 -2.86 4.39 -12.91
C TYR A 54 -2.79 5.66 -12.06
N ARG A 55 -3.60 6.65 -12.42
CA ARG A 55 -3.80 7.90 -11.68
C ARG A 55 -5.30 8.07 -11.46
N GLY A 56 -5.74 7.90 -10.22
CA GLY A 56 -7.13 8.11 -9.83
C GLY A 56 -7.49 9.59 -9.77
N GLY A 57 -8.78 9.87 -9.66
CA GLY A 57 -9.26 11.22 -9.38
C GLY A 57 -8.92 11.68 -7.96
N ALA A 58 -8.96 12.99 -7.74
CA ALA A 58 -8.88 13.56 -6.40
C ALA A 58 -10.25 13.46 -5.71
N HIS A 59 -10.30 12.78 -4.56
CA HIS A 59 -11.52 12.62 -3.77
C HIS A 59 -11.44 13.45 -2.48
N PRO A 60 -12.43 14.29 -2.16
CA PRO A 60 -12.43 15.06 -0.91
C PRO A 60 -12.27 14.17 0.32
N PHE A 61 -11.32 14.50 1.19
CA PHE A 61 -11.05 13.78 2.43
C PHE A 61 -11.64 14.54 3.63
N SER A 62 -12.90 14.22 3.96
CA SER A 62 -13.67 14.92 5.01
C SER A 62 -14.00 14.05 6.24
N MET A 63 -13.43 12.85 6.33
CA MET A 63 -13.78 11.88 7.37
C MET A 63 -13.16 12.17 8.74
N THR A 64 -12.12 13.01 8.81
CA THR A 64 -11.43 13.42 10.04
C THR A 64 -10.61 14.68 9.79
N ASP A 65 -10.43 15.49 10.84
CA ASP A 65 -9.55 16.67 10.89
C ASP A 65 -8.13 16.36 11.39
N TYR A 66 -7.81 15.08 11.65
CA TYR A 66 -6.54 14.64 12.25
C TYR A 66 -5.28 15.21 11.56
N TYR A 67 -5.31 15.37 10.24
CA TYR A 67 -4.18 15.88 9.45
C TYR A 67 -4.15 17.42 9.33
N GLY A 68 -5.25 18.10 9.66
CA GLY A 68 -5.41 19.54 9.50
C GLY A 68 -4.32 20.38 10.18
N PRO A 69 -3.93 20.09 11.44
CA PRO A 69 -2.87 20.83 12.11
C PRO A 69 -1.49 20.76 11.43
N GLU A 70 -1.20 19.68 10.70
CA GLU A 70 0.11 19.45 10.05
C GLU A 70 0.07 19.85 8.56
N MET A 71 -0.96 19.40 7.84
CA MET A 71 -1.05 19.50 6.38
C MET A 71 -1.94 20.65 5.88
N GLY A 72 -2.67 21.30 6.79
CA GLY A 72 -3.71 22.29 6.45
C GLY A 72 -5.08 21.66 6.14
N PRO A 73 -6.11 22.51 5.94
CA PRO A 73 -7.46 22.06 5.59
C PRO A 73 -7.56 21.65 4.11
N ASP A 74 -8.77 21.26 3.68
CA ASP A 74 -9.09 20.99 2.27
C ASP A 74 -8.18 19.94 1.62
N LEU A 75 -8.12 18.77 2.26
CA LEU A 75 -7.35 17.64 1.75
C LEU A 75 -8.18 16.80 0.78
N ASP A 76 -7.52 16.33 -0.27
CA ASP A 76 -8.04 15.32 -1.17
C ASP A 76 -7.18 14.04 -1.05
N ARG A 77 -7.76 12.89 -1.36
CA ARG A 77 -7.08 11.60 -1.44
C ARG A 77 -7.16 11.05 -2.86
N THR A 78 -6.02 10.63 -3.38
CA THR A 78 -5.85 10.08 -4.72
C THR A 78 -5.23 8.68 -4.65
N ILE A 79 -5.75 7.72 -5.42
CA ILE A 79 -5.14 6.40 -5.58
C ILE A 79 -4.23 6.38 -6.80
N VAL A 80 -3.03 5.83 -6.67
CA VAL A 80 -2.12 5.56 -7.79
C VAL A 80 -1.63 4.13 -7.78
N SER A 81 -1.24 3.60 -8.94
CA SER A 81 -0.50 2.34 -9.04
C SER A 81 0.70 2.42 -9.98
N PHE A 82 1.61 1.46 -9.83
CA PHE A 82 2.87 1.41 -10.56
C PHE A 82 2.92 0.20 -11.49
N GLU A 83 3.45 0.38 -12.69
CA GLU A 83 3.56 -0.65 -13.71
C GLU A 83 4.29 -1.91 -13.21
N PRO A 84 5.51 -1.82 -12.63
CA PRO A 84 6.24 -3.02 -12.23
C PRO A 84 5.51 -3.77 -11.11
N LEU A 85 5.37 -5.09 -11.29
CA LEU A 85 4.95 -5.96 -10.21
C LEU A 85 6.14 -6.23 -9.28
N GLY A 86 5.88 -6.37 -7.99
CA GLY A 86 6.91 -6.63 -6.99
C GLY A 86 6.52 -7.71 -6.01
N ALA A 87 7.49 -8.24 -5.27
CA ALA A 87 7.22 -9.22 -4.23
C ALA A 87 6.58 -8.55 -2.99
N PRO A 88 5.55 -9.14 -2.36
CA PRO A 88 4.88 -8.56 -1.18
C PRO A 88 5.79 -8.19 -0.01
N ASP A 89 6.91 -8.89 0.17
CA ASP A 89 7.93 -8.60 1.20
C ASP A 89 8.71 -7.30 0.94
N GLY A 90 8.63 -6.73 -0.28
CA GLY A 90 9.10 -5.38 -0.58
C GLY A 90 8.30 -4.26 0.09
N LEU A 91 7.21 -4.56 0.81
CA LEU A 91 6.38 -3.59 1.55
C LEU A 91 7.20 -2.74 2.53
N VAL A 92 8.24 -3.31 3.15
CA VAL A 92 9.15 -2.56 4.05
C VAL A 92 9.87 -1.46 3.26
N ARG A 93 10.47 -1.79 2.11
CA ARG A 93 11.14 -0.82 1.25
C ARG A 93 10.18 0.24 0.73
N ALA A 94 8.96 -0.17 0.36
CA ALA A 94 7.92 0.74 -0.08
C ALA A 94 7.58 1.80 0.97
N LYS A 95 7.41 1.40 2.25
CA LYS A 95 7.06 2.35 3.31
C LYS A 95 8.20 3.29 3.64
N LEU A 96 9.44 2.80 3.66
CA LEU A 96 10.62 3.62 3.91
C LEU A 96 10.80 4.66 2.78
N ALA A 97 10.64 4.25 1.53
CA ALA A 97 10.70 5.15 0.38
C ALA A 97 9.61 6.23 0.42
N ALA A 98 8.37 5.84 0.74
CA ALA A 98 7.27 6.79 0.91
C ALA A 98 7.57 7.83 2.02
N ALA A 99 8.08 7.38 3.16
CA ALA A 99 8.43 8.27 4.27
C ALA A 99 9.58 9.25 3.92
N GLU A 100 10.57 8.80 3.14
CA GLU A 100 11.65 9.66 2.65
C GLU A 100 11.11 10.73 1.68
N ILE A 101 10.17 10.37 0.80
CA ILE A 101 9.53 11.31 -0.13
C ILE A 101 8.69 12.34 0.66
N GLU A 102 7.90 11.90 1.64
CA GLU A 102 7.16 12.79 2.53
C GLU A 102 8.09 13.80 3.22
N ALA A 103 9.23 13.34 3.74
CA ALA A 103 10.21 14.19 4.40
C ALA A 103 10.88 15.17 3.44
N ARG A 104 11.19 14.76 2.21
CA ARG A 104 11.78 15.64 1.18
C ARG A 104 10.82 16.75 0.73
N LEU A 105 9.52 16.48 0.72
CA LEU A 105 8.48 17.43 0.31
C LEU A 105 7.92 18.27 1.47
N ALA A 106 8.36 18.00 2.69
CA ALA A 106 7.96 18.75 3.87
C ALA A 106 8.42 20.21 3.79
N VAL A 107 7.64 21.11 4.39
CA VAL A 107 7.97 22.54 4.53
C VAL A 107 7.89 22.89 6.00
N ASP A 108 8.92 23.58 6.50
CA ASP A 108 9.07 23.93 7.92
C ASP A 108 8.92 22.74 8.88
N GLY A 109 9.35 21.56 8.43
CA GLY A 109 9.25 20.30 9.19
C GLY A 109 7.87 19.63 9.18
N ASN A 110 6.86 20.23 8.55
CA ASN A 110 5.53 19.67 8.44
C ASN A 110 5.33 18.94 7.11
N ARG A 111 4.70 17.76 7.14
CA ARG A 111 4.40 17.03 5.91
C ARG A 111 3.38 17.82 5.09
N ARG A 112 3.61 17.86 3.77
CA ARG A 112 2.64 18.38 2.80
C ARG A 112 1.78 17.30 2.16
N VAL A 113 2.25 16.06 2.18
CA VAL A 113 1.56 14.89 1.65
C VAL A 113 1.73 13.72 2.60
N ASN A 114 0.79 12.81 2.62
CA ASN A 114 0.91 11.51 3.29
C ASN A 114 0.73 10.41 2.24
N VAL A 115 1.74 9.57 2.06
CA VAL A 115 1.81 8.51 1.06
C VAL A 115 1.64 7.16 1.77
N ASP A 116 0.41 6.66 1.77
CA ASP A 116 0.12 5.32 2.29
C ASP A 116 0.45 4.27 1.22
N ALA A 117 1.74 3.92 1.13
CA ALA A 117 2.22 2.89 0.22
C ALA A 117 1.74 1.49 0.64
N GLY A 118 1.42 0.66 -0.35
CA GLY A 118 0.88 -0.66 -0.15
C GLY A 118 0.95 -1.53 -1.40
N TYR A 119 0.31 -2.68 -1.35
CA TYR A 119 0.14 -3.54 -2.51
C TYR A 119 -1.27 -4.12 -2.61
N MET A 120 -1.63 -4.52 -3.82
CA MET A 120 -2.80 -5.33 -4.13
C MET A 120 -2.36 -6.69 -4.69
N ASP A 121 -2.94 -7.75 -4.15
CA ASP A 121 -2.90 -9.09 -4.76
C ASP A 121 -4.31 -9.52 -5.22
N PHE A 122 -4.50 -10.80 -5.55
CA PHE A 122 -5.81 -11.26 -6.01
C PHE A 122 -6.90 -11.21 -4.94
N PHE A 123 -6.53 -11.17 -3.67
CA PHE A 123 -7.40 -11.37 -2.53
C PHE A 123 -7.56 -10.11 -1.68
N LYS A 124 -6.61 -9.19 -1.68
CA LYS A 124 -6.60 -8.08 -0.73
C LYS A 124 -5.80 -6.86 -1.19
N VAL A 125 -6.10 -5.74 -0.55
CA VAL A 125 -5.27 -4.54 -0.51
C VAL A 125 -4.65 -4.43 0.87
N VAL A 126 -3.34 -4.23 0.93
CA VAL A 126 -2.55 -4.12 2.16
C VAL A 126 -1.77 -2.81 2.12
N LEU A 127 -1.89 -1.99 3.16
CA LEU A 127 -1.10 -0.77 3.33
C LEU A 127 0.01 -1.01 4.35
N ALA A 128 1.08 -0.22 4.27
CA ALA A 128 2.16 -0.23 5.25
C ALA A 128 1.97 0.83 6.33
N SER A 129 2.27 0.48 7.57
CA SER A 129 2.20 1.37 8.73
C SER A 129 3.47 1.30 9.56
N PHE A 130 3.91 2.43 10.13
CA PHE A 130 4.90 2.45 11.22
C PHE A 130 4.25 2.34 12.60
N LYS A 131 2.91 2.40 12.66
CA LYS A 131 2.16 2.28 13.91
C LYS A 131 1.70 0.84 14.06
N GLU A 132 1.99 0.24 15.20
CA GLU A 132 1.42 -1.06 15.57
C GLU A 132 -0.11 -0.97 15.73
N GLY A 133 -0.76 -2.12 15.77
CA GLY A 133 -2.21 -2.25 15.90
C GLY A 133 -2.62 -3.72 16.02
N PRO A 134 -3.79 -4.02 16.60
CA PRO A 134 -4.18 -5.38 16.93
C PRO A 134 -4.28 -6.32 15.72
N GLN A 135 -4.67 -5.79 14.56
CA GLN A 135 -4.76 -6.55 13.30
C GLN A 135 -3.46 -6.56 12.49
N LYS A 136 -2.51 -5.69 12.84
CA LYS A 136 -1.35 -5.38 12.00
C LYS A 136 -0.25 -6.40 12.23
N ILE A 137 0.35 -6.87 11.15
CA ILE A 137 1.38 -7.91 11.19
C ILE A 137 2.74 -7.24 11.02
N TYR A 138 3.65 -7.42 11.97
CA TYR A 138 5.02 -6.95 11.83
C TYR A 138 5.73 -7.69 10.67
N VAL A 139 6.32 -6.94 9.75
CA VAL A 139 7.00 -7.47 8.55
C VAL A 139 8.47 -7.08 8.46
N GLY A 140 9.02 -6.44 9.49
CA GLY A 140 10.44 -6.04 9.56
C GLY A 140 10.64 -4.53 9.42
N GLY A 141 11.79 -4.03 9.88
CA GLY A 141 12.20 -2.62 9.70
C GLY A 141 11.27 -1.60 10.37
N GLY A 142 10.59 -1.97 11.45
CA GLY A 142 9.56 -1.12 12.08
C GLY A 142 8.26 -1.00 11.29
N VAL A 143 8.10 -1.75 10.20
CA VAL A 143 6.93 -1.71 9.32
C VAL A 143 5.96 -2.84 9.65
N TYR A 144 4.69 -2.50 9.62
CA TYR A 144 3.58 -3.43 9.77
C TYR A 144 2.72 -3.44 8.51
N ALA A 145 2.29 -4.64 8.11
CA ALA A 145 1.29 -4.84 7.08
C ALA A 145 -0.12 -4.70 7.68
N ASP A 146 -0.94 -3.86 7.05
CA ASP A 146 -2.32 -3.57 7.46
C ASP A 146 -3.29 -3.91 6.30
N PRO A 147 -3.92 -5.09 6.30
CA PRO A 147 -4.94 -5.42 5.31
C PRO A 147 -6.15 -4.51 5.47
N VAL A 148 -6.47 -3.71 4.44
CA VAL A 148 -7.55 -2.72 4.49
C VAL A 148 -8.77 -3.10 3.64
N LEU A 149 -8.62 -3.99 2.67
CA LEU A 149 -9.75 -4.50 1.88
C LEU A 149 -9.51 -5.96 1.51
N MET A 150 -10.58 -6.75 1.43
CA MET A 150 -10.61 -8.07 0.83
C MET A 150 -11.38 -8.02 -0.49
N PHE A 151 -10.88 -8.64 -1.54
CA PHE A 151 -11.62 -8.84 -2.78
C PHE A 151 -12.38 -10.17 -2.73
N HIS A 152 -13.70 -10.12 -2.77
CA HIS A 152 -14.56 -11.29 -2.67
C HIS A 152 -15.86 -11.08 -3.45
N GLU A 153 -16.32 -12.09 -4.18
CA GLU A 153 -17.53 -12.02 -5.04
C GLU A 153 -17.53 -10.82 -6.00
N GLY A 154 -16.39 -10.55 -6.63
CA GLY A 154 -16.26 -9.48 -7.63
C GLY A 154 -16.16 -8.07 -7.08
N ARG A 155 -16.17 -7.88 -5.74
CA ARG A 155 -16.13 -6.57 -5.10
C ARG A 155 -15.07 -6.48 -3.99
N PHE A 156 -14.61 -5.26 -3.72
CA PHE A 156 -13.83 -4.97 -2.53
C PHE A 156 -14.76 -4.85 -1.33
N LYS A 157 -14.49 -5.64 -0.29
CA LYS A 157 -15.17 -5.62 1.00
C LYS A 157 -14.20 -5.07 2.04
N PRO A 158 -14.53 -4.00 2.78
CA PRO A 158 -13.72 -3.53 3.88
C PRO A 158 -13.73 -4.51 5.05
N PHE A 159 -12.66 -4.47 5.84
CA PHE A 159 -12.61 -5.11 7.15
C PHE A 159 -13.23 -4.19 8.21
N GLU A 160 -13.52 -4.75 9.39
CA GLU A 160 -14.06 -3.99 10.52
C GLU A 160 -13.14 -2.86 10.99
N TRP A 161 -11.83 -3.00 10.79
CA TRP A 161 -10.81 -2.00 11.16
C TRP A 161 -10.40 -1.08 10.01
N SER A 162 -10.94 -1.26 8.79
CA SER A 162 -10.59 -0.41 7.66
C SER A 162 -10.89 1.07 7.95
N PHE A 163 -10.09 1.95 7.35
CA PHE A 163 -10.27 3.39 7.48
C PHE A 163 -11.66 3.83 6.97
N PRO A 164 -12.26 4.89 7.53
CA PRO A 164 -13.63 5.30 7.21
C PRO A 164 -13.86 5.60 5.72
N ASP A 165 -12.88 6.20 5.05
CA ASP A 165 -12.87 6.48 3.61
C ASP A 165 -12.88 5.19 2.76
N PHE A 166 -12.09 4.18 3.15
CA PHE A 166 -12.13 2.86 2.53
C PHE A 166 -13.46 2.14 2.77
N LYS A 167 -14.06 2.28 3.97
CA LYS A 167 -15.40 1.74 4.28
C LYS A 167 -16.51 2.40 3.48
N ALA A 168 -16.39 3.71 3.24
CA ALA A 168 -17.33 4.48 2.43
C ALA A 168 -17.25 4.10 0.94
N GLY A 169 -16.23 3.36 0.51
CA GLY A 169 -16.12 2.86 -0.86
C GLY A 169 -15.74 3.93 -1.89
N ILE A 170 -15.20 5.07 -1.43
CA ILE A 170 -14.83 6.23 -2.25
C ILE A 170 -13.89 5.82 -3.40
N TYR A 171 -13.00 4.86 -3.13
CA TYR A 171 -11.95 4.42 -4.07
C TYR A 171 -12.31 3.15 -4.85
N THR A 172 -13.58 2.72 -4.85
CA THR A 172 -13.97 1.43 -5.43
C THR A 172 -13.65 1.36 -6.92
N GLU A 173 -13.98 2.40 -7.68
CA GLU A 173 -13.73 2.46 -9.12
C GLU A 173 -12.23 2.47 -9.41
N ASP A 174 -11.47 3.28 -8.66
CA ASP A 174 -10.01 3.36 -8.79
C ASP A 174 -9.36 1.98 -8.57
N LEU A 175 -9.73 1.31 -7.48
CA LEU A 175 -9.16 0.00 -7.14
C LEU A 175 -9.58 -1.09 -8.11
N GLN A 176 -10.77 -1.00 -8.73
CA GLN A 176 -11.17 -1.93 -9.79
C GLN A 176 -10.33 -1.74 -11.07
N ALA A 177 -10.02 -0.49 -11.42
CA ALA A 177 -9.13 -0.18 -12.54
C ALA A 177 -7.69 -0.68 -12.26
N VAL A 178 -7.13 -0.40 -11.08
CA VAL A 178 -5.82 -0.95 -10.65
C VAL A 178 -5.83 -2.48 -10.70
N ARG A 179 -6.91 -3.12 -10.25
CA ARG A 179 -7.05 -4.58 -10.31
C ARG A 179 -7.07 -5.11 -11.74
N ALA A 180 -7.72 -4.42 -12.68
CA ALA A 180 -7.73 -4.81 -14.08
C ALA A 180 -6.31 -4.79 -14.68
N LEU A 181 -5.55 -3.72 -14.42
CA LEU A 181 -4.14 -3.60 -14.82
C LEU A 181 -3.29 -4.73 -14.21
N TYR A 182 -3.47 -5.00 -12.91
CA TYR A 182 -2.79 -6.11 -12.24
C TYR A 182 -3.12 -7.47 -12.87
N ARG A 183 -4.40 -7.73 -13.18
CA ARG A 183 -4.83 -8.97 -13.84
C ARG A 183 -4.20 -9.13 -15.22
N GLN A 184 -4.03 -8.04 -15.96
CA GLN A 184 -3.38 -8.06 -17.28
C GLN A 184 -1.89 -8.35 -17.14
N ALA A 185 -1.19 -7.72 -16.19
CA ALA A 185 0.24 -7.93 -15.95
C ALA A 185 0.58 -9.31 -15.35
N ARG A 186 -0.41 -10.01 -14.76
CA ARG A 186 -0.26 -11.36 -14.19
C ARG A 186 -0.55 -12.49 -15.20
N ARG A 187 -0.99 -12.17 -16.42
CA ARG A 187 -1.21 -13.12 -17.53
C ARG A 187 0.07 -13.33 -18.31
#